data_AF-A0A9Q0I3S5-F1
#
_entry.id   AF-A0A9Q0I3S5-F1
#
_cell.length_a   1.000
_cell.length_b   1.000
_cell.length_c   1.000
_cell.angle_alpha   90.00
_cell.angle_beta   90.00
_cell.angle_gamma   90.00
#
_symmetry.space_group_name_H-M   'P 1'
#
loop_
_entity.id
_entity.type
_entity.pdbx_description
1 polymer ?
#
loop_
_entity_poly.entity_id
_entity_poly.type
_entity_poly.pdbx_seq_one_letter_code
_entity_poly.pdbx_strand_id
1 'polypeptide(L)'
;FHLETGKGPVRTFNVRVIKAPSTPEIILKPLECDENQCAMQCSVDTQDLGPVTYQWKPDDGVWTDGEELKNMTRFHKHFFCRLRTRLRFSPDSLPVDNPRFEEINPEPTVEDPAEEDKGLLDPPPAEHAP
;
A
#
# COMPACT_ATOMS: atom_id res chain seq x y z
N PHE A 1 -28.52 -21.21 -15.61
CA PHE A 1 -28.35 -21.06 -17.07
C PHE A 1 -28.20 -22.45 -17.67
N HIS A 2 -28.94 -22.77 -18.75
CA HIS A 2 -28.78 -24.04 -19.47
C HIS A 2 -28.00 -23.77 -20.75
N LEU A 3 -26.86 -24.46 -20.90
CA LEU A 3 -26.13 -24.51 -22.16
C LEU A 3 -26.54 -25.78 -22.90
N GLU A 4 -27.14 -25.63 -24.07
CA GLU A 4 -27.35 -26.76 -24.98
C GLU A 4 -26.12 -26.90 -25.88
N THR A 5 -25.33 -27.95 -25.66
CA THR A 5 -24.22 -28.31 -26.55
C THR A 5 -24.64 -29.47 -27.46
N GLY A 6 -24.37 -29.34 -28.76
CA GLY A 6 -24.77 -30.28 -29.79
C GLY A 6 -24.31 -31.73 -29.56
N LYS A 7 -25.12 -32.65 -30.12
CA LYS A 7 -25.09 -34.13 -30.10
C LYS A 7 -23.69 -34.74 -29.83
N GLY A 8 -23.39 -34.91 -28.55
CA GLY A 8 -22.24 -35.61 -27.96
C GLY A 8 -22.60 -36.08 -26.54
N PRO A 9 -21.75 -36.82 -25.82
CA PRO A 9 -22.04 -37.25 -24.45
C PRO A 9 -22.33 -36.04 -23.56
N VAL A 10 -23.50 -36.05 -22.89
CA VAL A 10 -23.94 -34.98 -21.99
C VAL A 10 -22.96 -34.87 -20.83
N ARG A 11 -22.31 -33.71 -20.71
CA ARG A 11 -21.42 -33.38 -19.59
C ARG A 11 -22.16 -32.44 -18.65
N THR A 12 -22.20 -32.79 -17.37
CA THR A 12 -22.76 -31.91 -16.33
C THR A 12 -21.62 -31.08 -15.74
N PHE A 13 -21.80 -29.76 -15.68
CA PHE A 13 -20.86 -28.84 -15.07
C PHE A 13 -21.51 -28.13 -13.90
N ASN A 14 -20.80 -28.07 -12.76
CA ASN A 14 -21.20 -27.23 -11.64
C ASN A 14 -20.70 -25.81 -11.89
N VAL A 15 -21.63 -24.90 -12.17
CA VAL A 15 -21.33 -23.47 -12.35
C VAL A 15 -21.64 -22.74 -11.05
N ARG A 16 -20.64 -22.04 -10.50
CA ARG A 16 -20.82 -21.13 -9.36
C ARG A 16 -20.72 -19.69 -9.84
N VAL A 17 -21.64 -18.85 -9.40
CA VAL A 17 -21.60 -17.41 -9.64
C VAL A 17 -20.76 -16.77 -8.54
N ILE A 18 -19.75 -15.99 -8.93
CA ILE A 18 -18.89 -15.23 -8.01
C ILE A 18 -19.41 -13.80 -7.94
N LYS A 19 -19.83 -13.35 -6.76
CA LYS A 19 -20.33 -11.98 -6.57
C LYS A 19 -19.22 -10.94 -6.63
N ALA A 20 -19.58 -9.68 -6.83
CA ALA A 20 -18.60 -8.60 -6.77
C ALA A 20 -18.25 -8.36 -5.31
N PRO A 21 -16.95 -8.31 -4.94
CA PRO A 21 -16.56 -7.90 -3.61
C PRO A 21 -17.05 -6.48 -3.33
N SER A 22 -17.62 -6.26 -2.15
CA SER A 22 -17.92 -4.93 -1.64
C SER A 22 -16.63 -4.20 -1.24
N THR A 23 -16.73 -2.90 -0.99
CA THR A 23 -15.63 -2.12 -0.40
C THR A 23 -15.28 -2.68 0.98
N PRO A 24 -14.01 -3.00 1.26
CA PRO A 24 -13.59 -3.44 2.59
C PRO A 24 -13.44 -2.27 3.56
N GLU A 25 -13.50 -2.58 4.84
CA GLU A 25 -13.23 -1.68 5.97
C GLU A 25 -11.96 -2.10 6.70
N ILE A 26 -11.11 -1.16 7.09
CA ILE A 26 -9.94 -1.46 7.92
C ILE A 26 -10.33 -1.29 9.39
N ILE A 27 -10.19 -2.35 10.18
CA ILE A 27 -10.51 -2.38 11.62
C ILE A 27 -9.22 -2.63 12.42
N LEU A 28 -8.99 -1.87 13.49
CA LEU A 28 -7.88 -2.10 14.40
C LEU A 28 -8.14 -3.31 15.32
N LYS A 29 -7.10 -4.14 15.50
CA LYS A 29 -7.11 -5.34 16.34
C LYS A 29 -5.92 -5.35 17.30
N PRO A 30 -6.16 -5.40 18.64
CA PRO A 30 -7.45 -5.21 19.30
C PRO A 30 -8.01 -3.81 19.06
N LEU A 31 -9.30 -3.58 19.36
CA LEU A 31 -9.92 -2.25 19.15
C LEU A 31 -9.18 -1.14 19.91
N GLU A 32 -8.68 -1.48 21.10
CA GLU A 32 -7.77 -0.65 21.86
C GLU A 32 -6.35 -1.12 21.59
N CYS A 33 -5.60 -0.32 20.85
CA CYS A 33 -4.22 -0.64 20.54
C CYS A 33 -3.31 -0.23 21.70
N ASP A 34 -2.62 -1.20 22.29
CA ASP A 34 -1.48 -0.92 23.15
C ASP A 34 -0.21 -0.69 22.31
N GLU A 35 0.83 -0.16 22.94
CA GLU A 35 2.09 0.17 22.29
C GLU A 35 2.80 -1.04 21.67
N ASN A 36 2.38 -2.29 21.89
CA ASN A 36 3.12 -3.47 21.48
C ASN A 36 2.34 -4.42 20.54
N GLN A 37 1.01 -4.41 20.54
CA GLN A 37 0.19 -5.36 19.79
C GLN A 37 -1.02 -4.65 19.16
N CYS A 38 -0.80 -4.10 17.96
CA CYS A 38 -1.84 -3.50 17.15
C CYS A 38 -1.65 -3.95 15.70
N ALA A 39 -2.71 -4.49 15.09
CA ALA A 39 -2.77 -4.88 13.69
C ALA A 39 -4.00 -4.26 13.02
N MET A 40 -3.92 -4.04 11.71
CA MET A 40 -5.05 -3.66 10.88
C MET A 40 -5.65 -4.90 10.25
N GLN A 41 -6.97 -5.06 10.31
CA GLN A 41 -7.73 -6.12 9.65
C GLN A 41 -8.48 -5.54 8.45
N CYS A 42 -8.30 -6.10 7.26
CA CYS A 42 -9.09 -5.75 6.08
C CYS A 42 -10.39 -6.55 6.05
N SER A 43 -11.46 -6.01 6.63
CA SER A 43 -12.73 -6.68 6.85
C SER A 43 -13.68 -6.54 5.67
N VAL A 44 -14.19 -7.67 5.17
CA VAL A 44 -15.27 -7.75 4.17
C VAL A 44 -15.91 -9.14 4.21
N ASP A 45 -17.17 -9.25 3.79
CA ASP A 45 -17.79 -10.55 3.57
C ASP A 45 -17.18 -11.26 2.33
N THR A 46 -16.72 -12.50 2.53
CA THR A 46 -16.06 -13.31 1.51
C THR A 46 -16.84 -14.56 1.11
N GLN A 47 -18.02 -14.81 1.68
CA GLN A 47 -18.77 -16.06 1.54
C GLN A 47 -19.01 -16.48 0.09
N ASP A 48 -19.34 -15.52 -0.79
CA ASP A 48 -19.66 -15.72 -2.21
C ASP A 48 -18.53 -15.29 -3.17
N LEU A 49 -17.33 -15.02 -2.65
CA LEU A 49 -16.19 -14.51 -3.43
C LEU A 49 -15.22 -15.62 -3.88
N GLY A 50 -15.34 -16.82 -3.31
CA GLY A 50 -14.37 -17.90 -3.51
C GLY A 50 -13.03 -17.58 -2.84
N PRO A 51 -11.90 -18.17 -3.29
CA PRO A 51 -10.60 -17.85 -2.75
C PRO A 51 -10.23 -16.38 -3.00
N VAL A 52 -9.81 -15.69 -1.93
CA VAL A 52 -9.39 -14.30 -1.97
C VAL A 52 -7.97 -14.14 -1.43
N THR A 53 -7.27 -13.11 -1.90
CA THR A 53 -6.04 -12.59 -1.29
C THR A 53 -6.22 -11.10 -0.98
N TYR A 54 -5.35 -10.55 -0.13
CA TYR A 54 -5.42 -9.15 0.29
C TYR A 54 -4.27 -8.36 -0.30
N GLN A 55 -4.50 -7.08 -0.54
CA GLN A 55 -3.45 -6.12 -0.84
C GLN A 55 -3.54 -4.92 0.08
N TRP A 56 -2.37 -4.42 0.44
CA TRP A 56 -2.19 -3.25 1.30
C TRP A 56 -1.38 -2.20 0.57
N LYS A 57 -1.77 -0.94 0.75
CA LYS A 57 -1.02 0.22 0.27
C LYS A 57 -0.83 1.20 1.44
N PRO A 58 0.42 1.45 1.87
CA PRO A 58 0.70 2.55 2.78
C PRO A 58 0.73 3.87 2.00
N ASP A 59 0.08 4.90 2.52
CA ASP A 59 0.01 6.25 1.96
C ASP A 59 -0.24 6.23 0.42
N ASP A 60 0.55 6.99 -0.34
CA ASP A 60 0.56 7.02 -1.80
C ASP A 60 1.52 5.99 -2.43
N GLY A 61 1.93 4.97 -1.66
CA GLY A 61 2.87 3.95 -2.07
C GLY A 61 2.29 2.92 -3.06
N VAL A 62 2.97 1.78 -3.17
CA VAL A 62 2.58 0.70 -4.09
C VAL A 62 1.77 -0.37 -3.35
N TRP A 63 0.79 -0.95 -4.04
CA TRP A 63 0.05 -2.11 -3.55
C TRP A 63 0.96 -3.33 -3.40
N THR A 64 0.92 -3.94 -2.22
CA THR A 64 1.67 -5.16 -1.91
C THR A 64 0.73 -6.26 -1.48
N ASP A 65 0.99 -7.50 -1.90
CA ASP A 65 0.24 -8.66 -1.44
C ASP A 65 0.46 -8.89 0.05
N GLY A 66 -0.58 -9.30 0.76
CA GLY A 66 -0.52 -9.58 2.19
C GLY A 66 -1.65 -10.48 2.66
N GLU A 67 -1.72 -10.63 3.99
CA GLU A 67 -2.78 -11.34 4.68
C GLU A 67 -3.93 -10.41 5.04
N GLU A 68 -4.99 -10.98 5.62
CA GLU A 68 -6.13 -10.23 6.16
C GLU A 68 -5.69 -9.27 7.26
N LEU A 69 -4.66 -9.65 8.03
CA LEU A 69 -4.04 -8.84 9.08
C LEU A 69 -2.74 -8.22 8.58
N LYS A 70 -2.52 -6.96 8.95
CA LYS A 70 -1.30 -6.22 8.63
C LYS A 70 -0.75 -5.50 9.85
N ASN A 71 0.53 -5.72 10.13
CA ASN A 71 1.26 -4.95 11.12
C ASN A 71 1.56 -3.55 10.58
N MET A 72 1.39 -2.55 11.44
CA MET A 72 1.71 -1.16 11.15
C MET A 72 3.17 -0.85 11.47
N THR A 73 3.79 -0.02 10.63
CA THR A 73 5.10 0.60 10.91
C THR A 73 4.89 2.03 11.40
N ARG A 74 5.90 2.68 11.99
CA ARG A 74 5.75 4.07 12.48
C ARG A 74 5.86 5.14 11.38
N PHE A 75 6.20 4.72 10.16
CA PHE A 75 6.60 5.62 9.06
C PHE A 75 5.47 6.00 8.11
N HIS A 76 4.36 5.27 8.14
CA HIS A 76 3.24 5.48 7.23
C HIS A 76 2.06 6.07 7.96
N LYS A 77 1.47 7.12 7.40
CA LYS A 77 0.38 7.85 8.07
C LYS A 77 -0.96 7.17 7.86
N HIS A 78 -1.23 6.74 6.63
CA HIS A 78 -2.49 6.10 6.25
C HIS A 78 -2.25 4.72 5.64
N PHE A 79 -3.24 3.85 5.79
CA PHE A 79 -3.27 2.58 5.11
C PHE A 79 -4.58 2.42 4.33
N PHE A 80 -4.46 1.75 3.19
CA PHE A 80 -5.57 1.30 2.35
C PHE A 80 -5.48 -0.21 2.17
N CYS A 81 -6.64 -0.85 2.03
CA CYS A 81 -6.72 -2.27 1.72
C CYS A 81 -7.70 -2.54 0.59
N ARG A 82 -7.47 -3.63 -0.12
CA ARG A 82 -8.41 -4.17 -1.12
C ARG A 82 -8.25 -5.68 -1.21
N LEU A 83 -9.29 -6.35 -1.68
CA LEU A 83 -9.26 -7.78 -1.92
C LEU A 83 -9.01 -8.07 -3.39
N ARG A 84 -8.40 -9.22 -3.64
CA ARG A 84 -8.24 -9.81 -4.96
C ARG A 84 -8.93 -11.16 -4.99
N THR A 85 -9.95 -11.27 -5.84
CA THR A 85 -10.53 -12.56 -6.23
C THR A 85 -9.81 -13.08 -7.48
N ARG A 86 -10.15 -14.29 -7.94
CA ARG A 86 -9.66 -14.79 -9.24
C ARG A 86 -10.07 -13.93 -10.43
N LEU A 87 -11.15 -13.15 -10.31
CA LEU A 87 -11.74 -12.41 -11.44
C LEU A 87 -11.42 -10.91 -11.40
N ARG A 88 -11.27 -10.33 -10.21
CA ARG A 88 -11.22 -8.88 -10.02
C ARG A 88 -10.75 -8.48 -8.63
N PHE A 89 -10.37 -7.22 -8.51
CA PHE A 89 -10.19 -6.55 -7.23
C PHE A 89 -11.51 -6.01 -6.68
N SER A 90 -11.58 -5.82 -5.37
CA SER A 90 -12.58 -4.95 -4.74
C SER A 90 -12.30 -3.48 -5.05
N PRO A 91 -13.27 -2.59 -4.80
CA PRO A 91 -12.93 -1.19 -4.54
C PRO A 91 -11.89 -1.09 -3.41
N ASP A 92 -11.13 -0.01 -3.42
CA ASP A 92 -10.20 0.31 -2.34
C ASP A 92 -10.97 0.76 -1.10
N SER A 93 -10.48 0.43 0.09
CA SER A 93 -11.01 0.95 1.35
C SER A 93 -10.87 2.47 1.43
N LEU A 94 -11.57 3.08 2.39
CA LEU A 94 -11.21 4.41 2.87
C LEU A 94 -9.82 4.37 3.55
N PRO A 95 -9.07 5.48 3.56
CA PRO A 95 -7.84 5.56 4.34
C PRO A 95 -8.14 5.43 5.82
N VAL A 96 -7.29 4.68 6.53
CA VAL A 96 -7.32 4.63 8.00
C VAL A 96 -6.00 5.14 8.55
N ASP A 97 -6.12 6.04 9.53
CA ASP A 97 -4.98 6.59 10.26
C ASP A 97 -4.24 5.50 11.01
N ASN A 98 -2.92 5.58 10.97
CA ASN A 98 -2.06 4.70 11.72
C ASN A 98 -1.83 5.25 13.14
N PRO A 99 -2.35 4.60 14.19
CA PRO A 99 -2.14 5.05 15.57
C PRO A 99 -0.68 4.96 16.03
N ARG A 100 0.19 4.27 15.28
CA ARG A 100 1.63 4.16 15.56
C ARG A 100 2.46 5.17 14.77
N PHE A 101 1.84 6.05 13.99
CA PHE A 101 2.57 7.01 13.18
C PHE A 101 3.32 8.01 14.07
N GLU A 102 4.62 8.15 13.82
CA GLU A 102 5.45 9.17 14.45
C GLU A 102 5.92 10.13 13.37
N GLU A 103 5.56 11.40 13.51
CA GLU A 103 6.09 12.44 12.65
C GLU A 103 7.59 12.56 12.92
N ILE A 104 8.41 12.21 11.92
CA ILE A 104 9.84 12.48 11.97
C ILE A 104 9.98 13.99 11.82
N ASN A 105 10.04 14.71 12.94
CA ASN A 105 10.43 16.11 12.92
C ASN A 105 11.91 16.16 12.51
N PRO A 106 12.27 16.69 11.32
CA PRO A 106 13.67 16.90 11.02
C PRO A 106 14.17 17.94 12.04
N GLU A 107 14.99 17.50 12.98
CA GLU A 107 15.76 18.41 13.83
C GLU A 107 16.43 19.42 12.89
N PRO A 108 16.29 20.75 13.14
CA PRO A 108 16.84 21.74 12.24
C PRO A 108 18.33 21.46 12.12
N THR A 109 18.77 21.12 10.91
CA THR A 109 20.19 21.01 10.58
C THR A 109 20.80 22.35 10.93
N VAL A 110 21.57 22.40 12.02
CA VAL A 110 22.48 23.51 12.29
C VAL A 110 23.48 23.46 11.16
N GLU A 111 23.27 24.27 10.12
CA GLU A 111 24.27 24.49 9.09
C GLU A 111 25.49 25.09 9.78
N ASP A 112 26.59 24.34 9.79
CA ASP A 112 27.87 24.74 10.39
C ASP A 112 28.41 25.94 9.59
N PRO A 113 28.50 27.16 10.17
CA PRO A 113 29.00 28.32 9.47
C PRO A 113 30.53 28.32 9.52
N ALA A 114 31.15 27.45 8.73
CA ALA A 114 32.59 27.45 8.53
C ALA A 114 32.96 27.14 7.08
N GLU A 115 32.40 27.91 6.13
CA GLU A 115 33.00 28.07 4.82
C GLU A 115 33.15 29.56 4.50
N GLU A 116 34.17 30.18 5.10
CA GLU A 116 34.74 31.42 4.58
C GLU A 116 36.28 31.31 4.59
N ASP A 117 36.86 31.73 3.46
CA ASP A 117 38.27 31.95 3.19
C ASP A 117 39.09 30.75 2.68
N LYS A 118 39.24 30.66 1.34
CA LYS A 118 40.54 30.90 0.67
C LYS A 118 40.43 30.90 -0.87
N GLY A 119 40.77 32.06 -1.45
CA GLY A 119 41.65 32.09 -2.62
C GLY A 119 41.00 32.31 -3.98
N LEU A 120 40.66 33.56 -4.28
CA LEU A 120 40.66 34.10 -5.64
C LEU A 120 42.10 34.04 -6.18
N LEU A 121 42.40 33.10 -7.08
CA LEU A 121 43.60 33.19 -7.93
C LEU A 121 43.20 33.86 -9.25
N ASP A 122 43.75 35.04 -9.50
CA ASP A 122 43.66 35.75 -10.77
C ASP A 122 44.20 34.89 -11.93
N PRO A 123 43.62 34.98 -13.14
CA PRO A 123 44.18 34.32 -14.32
C PRO A 123 45.47 35.02 -14.78
N PRO A 124 46.45 34.27 -15.33
CA PRO A 124 47.70 34.84 -15.82
C PRO A 124 47.47 35.74 -17.06
N PRO A 125 48.27 36.81 -17.24
CA PRO A 125 48.15 37.69 -18.38
C PRO A 125 48.61 37.01 -19.68
N ALA A 126 47.86 37.25 -20.76
CA ALA A 126 48.17 36.76 -22.10
C ALA A 126 49.42 37.44 -22.67
N GLU A 127 50.49 36.67 -22.85
CA GLU A 127 51.68 37.10 -23.60
C GLU A 127 51.32 37.27 -25.08
N HIS A 128 51.43 38.51 -25.56
CA HIS A 128 51.44 38.84 -26.98
C HIS A 128 52.87 38.62 -27.51
N ALA A 129 53.04 37.71 -28.46
CA ALA A 129 54.27 37.61 -29.26
C ALA A 129 54.12 38.45 -30.54
N PRO A 130 55.16 39.22 -30.94
CA PRO A 130 55.19 39.95 -32.21
C PRO A 130 55.42 39.06 -33.43
#